data_AF-A0A955BSV4-F1
#
_entry.id   AF-A0A955BSV4-F1
#
_cell.length_a   1.000
_cell.length_b   1.000
_cell.length_c   1.000
_cell.angle_alpha   90.00
_cell.angle_beta   90.00
_cell.angle_gamma   90.00
#
_symmetry.space_group_name_H-M   'P 1'
#
loop_
_entity.id
_entity.type
_entity.pdbx_description
1 polymer ?
#
loop_
_entity_poly.entity_id
_entity_poly.type
_entity_poly.pdbx_seq_one_letter_code
_entity_poly.pdbx_strand_id
1 'polypeptide(L)'
;MLERCLARKDRAWEDFVDRFSGLVVHVVNHTARSRSVVLTAADREDLVSEVFLAIIQDNLAILRRFRGQSSLATYLTVISRRVVVRKFLAGRSVPATTATKEVADGAAAAEQRITDR
;
A
#
# COMPACT_ATOMS: atom_id res chain seq x y z
N MET A 1 -4.65 16.16 22.20
CA MET A 1 -3.90 15.05 21.56
C MET A 1 -2.94 15.56 20.50
N LEU A 2 -3.41 16.20 19.41
CA LEU A 2 -2.54 16.72 18.34
C LEU A 2 -1.42 17.63 18.87
N GLU A 3 -1.76 18.58 19.73
CA GLU A 3 -0.79 19.49 20.35
C GLU A 3 0.28 18.75 21.17
N ARG A 4 -0.11 17.70 21.93
CA ARG A 4 0.83 16.84 22.66
C ARG A 4 1.80 16.12 21.71
N CYS A 5 1.28 15.65 20.58
CA CYS A 5 2.06 15.04 19.49
C CYS A 5 3.09 16.03 18.93
N LEU A 6 2.65 17.24 18.59
CA LEU A 6 3.51 18.31 18.06
C LEU A 6 4.55 18.79 19.07
N ALA A 7 4.22 18.75 20.37
CA ALA A 7 5.12 19.05 21.47
C ALA A 7 6.00 17.87 21.89
N ARG A 8 5.98 16.76 21.15
CA ARG A 8 6.80 15.55 21.37
C ARG A 8 6.71 15.03 22.82
N LYS A 9 5.51 15.10 23.41
CA LYS A 9 5.27 14.56 24.74
C LYS A 9 5.31 13.03 24.72
N ASP A 10 5.72 12.43 25.83
CA ASP A 10 5.77 10.98 25.99
C ASP A 10 4.43 10.34 25.64
N ARG A 11 4.52 9.22 24.91
CA ARG A 11 3.40 8.41 24.41
C ARG A 11 2.38 9.13 23.51
N ALA A 12 2.55 10.43 23.24
CA ALA A 12 1.59 11.18 22.44
C ALA A 12 1.51 10.65 20.99
N TRP A 13 2.61 10.10 20.48
CA TRP A 13 2.65 9.45 19.18
C TRP A 13 1.92 8.11 19.18
N GLU A 14 2.11 7.27 20.22
CA GLU A 14 1.36 6.02 20.40
C GLU A 14 -0.14 6.28 20.43
N ASP A 15 -0.59 7.23 21.26
CA ASP A 15 -1.99 7.66 21.36
C ASP A 15 -2.55 8.09 19.98
N PHE A 16 -1.73 8.74 19.16
CA PHE A 16 -2.10 9.18 17.82
C PHE A 16 -2.23 8.01 16.84
N VAL A 17 -1.25 7.09 16.86
CA VAL A 17 -1.28 5.88 16.02
C VAL A 17 -2.47 5.01 16.38
N ASP A 18 -2.69 4.75 17.67
CA ASP A 18 -3.82 3.94 18.16
C ASP A 18 -5.16 4.51 17.71
N ARG A 19 -5.32 5.83 17.79
CA ARG A 19 -6.56 6.51 17.37
C ARG A 19 -6.81 6.44 15.87
N PHE A 20 -5.77 6.49 15.04
CA PHE A 20 -5.90 6.64 13.59
C PHE A 20 -5.52 5.40 12.78
N SER A 21 -5.01 4.33 13.40
CA SER A 21 -4.64 3.08 12.74
C SER A 21 -5.80 2.50 11.90
N GLY A 22 -6.99 2.37 12.51
CA GLY A 22 -8.19 1.87 11.82
C GLY A 22 -8.61 2.75 10.64
N LEU A 23 -8.47 4.08 10.77
CA LEU A 23 -8.73 5.01 9.67
C LEU A 23 -7.74 4.81 8.51
N VAL A 24 -6.45 4.73 8.82
CA VAL A 24 -5.41 4.55 7.79
C VAL A 24 -5.58 3.20 7.08
N VAL A 25 -5.82 2.11 7.82
CA VAL A 25 -6.13 0.79 7.26
C VAL A 25 -7.35 0.85 6.34
N HIS A 26 -8.42 1.51 6.77
CA HIS A 26 -9.62 1.71 5.94
C HIS A 26 -9.28 2.43 4.63
N VAL A 27 -8.51 3.52 4.70
CA VAL A 27 -8.13 4.31 3.52
C VAL A 27 -7.21 3.53 2.57
N VAL A 28 -6.26 2.75 3.08
CA VAL A 28 -5.40 1.87 2.27
C VAL A 28 -6.25 0.86 1.49
N ASN A 29 -7.12 0.14 2.19
CA ASN A 29 -8.01 -0.87 1.59
C ASN A 29 -8.95 -0.24 0.56
N HIS A 30 -9.57 0.89 0.89
CA HIS A 30 -10.45 1.59 -0.03
C HIS A 30 -9.69 2.07 -1.27
N THR A 31 -8.49 2.62 -1.09
CA THR A 31 -7.65 3.12 -2.19
C THR A 31 -7.19 2.00 -3.13
N ALA A 32 -6.85 0.83 -2.58
CA ALA A 32 -6.49 -0.36 -3.36
C ALA A 32 -7.68 -0.87 -4.19
N ARG A 33 -8.86 -1.00 -3.56
CA ARG A 33 -10.12 -1.39 -4.24
C ARG A 33 -10.47 -0.43 -5.38
N SER A 34 -10.40 0.89 -5.15
CA SER A 34 -10.67 1.89 -6.19
C SER A 34 -9.66 1.89 -7.35
N ARG A 35 -8.54 1.16 -7.22
CA ARG A 35 -7.52 1.01 -8.27
C ARG A 35 -7.39 -0.41 -8.78
N SER A 36 -8.28 -1.32 -8.38
CA SER A 36 -8.22 -2.74 -8.71
C SER A 36 -6.88 -3.39 -8.35
N VAL A 37 -6.25 -2.93 -7.27
CA VAL A 37 -5.02 -3.53 -6.72
C VAL A 37 -5.41 -4.53 -5.64
N VAL A 38 -4.94 -5.76 -5.77
CA VAL A 38 -5.03 -6.77 -4.71
C VAL A 38 -3.83 -6.61 -3.79
N LEU A 39 -4.09 -6.50 -2.48
CA LEU A 39 -3.04 -6.39 -1.46
C LEU A 39 -2.96 -7.67 -0.65
N THR A 40 -1.74 -8.13 -0.39
CA THR A 40 -1.52 -9.10 0.69
C THR A 40 -1.67 -8.41 2.06
N ALA A 41 -1.71 -9.20 3.14
CA ALA A 41 -1.72 -8.64 4.49
C ALA A 41 -0.44 -7.82 4.78
N ALA A 42 0.72 -8.32 4.35
CA ALA A 42 2.00 -7.65 4.49
C ALA A 42 2.04 -6.32 3.72
N ASP A 43 1.63 -6.30 2.44
CA ASP A 43 1.60 -5.06 1.64
C ASP A 43 0.71 -3.99 2.28
N ARG A 44 -0.41 -4.42 2.87
CA ARG A 44 -1.31 -3.50 3.58
C ARG A 44 -0.63 -2.91 4.81
N GLU A 45 0.03 -3.73 5.62
CA GLU A 45 0.75 -3.29 6.83
C GLU A 45 1.92 -2.36 6.49
N ASP A 46 2.65 -2.65 5.40
CA ASP A 46 3.72 -1.79 4.89
C ASP A 46 3.18 -0.44 4.42
N LEU A 47 2.07 -0.42 3.69
CA LEU A 47 1.43 0.84 3.25
C LEU A 47 0.90 1.67 4.43
N VAL A 48 0.35 1.02 5.46
CA VAL A 48 -0.09 1.71 6.69
C VAL A 48 1.13 2.33 7.40
N SER A 49 2.21 1.55 7.52
CA SER A 49 3.48 2.00 8.12
C SER A 49 4.07 3.18 7.34
N GLU A 50 4.05 3.12 6.02
CA GLU A 50 4.51 4.21 5.15
C GLU A 50 3.72 5.50 5.36
N VAL A 51 2.39 5.42 5.55
CA VAL A 51 1.57 6.60 5.85
C VAL A 51 1.99 7.23 7.18
N PHE A 52 2.18 6.43 8.23
CA PHE A 52 2.63 6.95 9.52
C PHE A 52 4.07 7.47 9.48
N LEU A 53 4.94 6.83 8.70
CA LEU A 53 6.30 7.31 8.45
C LEU A 53 6.27 8.69 7.76
N ALA A 54 5.44 8.86 6.73
CA ALA A 54 5.27 10.13 6.06
C ALA A 54 4.73 11.23 7.01
N ILE A 55 3.88 10.86 7.98
CA ILE A 55 3.37 11.79 8.99
C ILE A 55 4.47 12.26 9.95
N ILE A 56 5.37 11.36 10.40
CA ILE A 56 6.42 11.70 11.38
C ILE A 56 7.67 12.35 10.75
N GLN A 57 7.91 12.11 9.47
CA GLN A 57 8.98 12.74 8.69
C GLN A 57 8.96 14.27 8.82
N ASP A 58 10.15 14.87 8.65
CA ASP A 58 10.36 16.32 8.68
C ASP A 58 9.76 17.02 9.90
N ASN A 59 9.96 16.44 11.09
CA ASN A 59 9.45 16.96 12.35
C ASN A 59 7.92 17.18 12.33
N LEU A 60 7.17 16.15 11.95
CA LEU A 60 5.71 16.17 11.88
C LEU A 60 5.18 17.27 10.93
N ALA A 61 5.89 17.55 9.83
CA ALA A 61 5.56 18.66 8.91
C ALA A 61 4.11 18.60 8.41
N ILE A 62 3.59 17.40 8.13
CA ILE A 62 2.19 17.21 7.72
C ILE A 62 1.22 17.69 8.80
N LEU A 63 1.45 17.31 10.06
CA LEU A 63 0.61 17.74 11.17
C LEU A 63 0.76 19.23 11.47
N ARG A 64 1.96 19.79 11.33
CA ARG A 64 2.21 21.24 11.51
C ARG A 64 1.52 22.10 10.45
N ARG A 65 1.28 21.55 9.25
CA ARG A 65 0.55 22.22 8.16
C ARG A 65 -0.97 22.16 8.31
N PHE A 66 -1.49 21.38 9.26
CA PHE A 66 -2.92 21.29 9.49
C PHE A 66 -3.46 22.61 10.09
N ARG A 67 -4.36 23.27 9.36
CA ARG A 67 -4.92 24.59 9.71
C ARG A 67 -6.28 24.54 10.43
N GLY A 68 -6.77 23.36 10.81
CA GLY A 68 -8.06 23.22 11.50
C GLY A 68 -9.30 23.54 10.67
N GLN A 69 -9.18 23.69 9.34
CA GLN A 69 -10.30 23.99 8.44
C GLN A 69 -11.17 22.77 8.09
N SER A 70 -10.78 21.59 8.58
CA SER A 70 -11.54 20.35 8.50
C SER A 70 -11.27 19.54 9.76
N SER A 71 -12.00 18.44 9.98
CA SER A 71 -11.59 17.50 11.01
C SER A 71 -10.18 16.95 10.69
N LEU A 72 -9.42 16.58 11.73
CA LEU A 72 -8.11 15.95 11.57
C LEU A 72 -8.24 14.61 10.82
N ALA A 73 -9.31 13.85 11.09
CA ALA A 73 -9.60 12.60 10.39
C ALA A 73 -9.77 12.84 8.88
N THR A 74 -10.54 13.86 8.48
CA THR A 74 -10.71 14.24 7.07
C THR A 74 -9.37 14.60 6.43
N TYR A 75 -8.54 15.38 7.13
CA TYR A 75 -7.22 15.76 6.63
C TYR A 75 -6.32 14.54 6.44
N LEU A 76 -6.26 13.66 7.44
CA LEU A 76 -5.48 12.42 7.38
C LEU A 76 -5.96 11.49 6.27
N THR A 77 -7.26 11.34 6.05
CA THR A 77 -7.79 10.57 4.92
C THR A 77 -7.21 11.02 3.58
N VAL A 78 -7.15 12.33 3.34
CA VAL A 78 -6.58 12.90 2.11
C VAL A 78 -5.08 12.62 2.00
N ILE A 79 -4.33 12.81 3.09
CA ILE A 79 -2.90 12.54 3.14
C ILE A 79 -2.61 11.05 2.92
N SER A 80 -3.26 10.16 3.65
CA SER A 80 -3.11 8.71 3.56
C SER A 80 -3.37 8.23 2.14
N ARG A 81 -4.48 8.67 1.52
CA ARG A 81 -4.77 8.35 0.12
C ARG A 81 -3.63 8.79 -0.79
N ARG A 82 -3.14 10.02 -0.68
CA ARG A 82 -2.05 10.57 -1.52
C ARG A 82 -0.77 9.76 -1.40
N VAL A 83 -0.36 9.39 -0.19
CA VAL A 83 0.84 8.56 0.05
C VAL A 83 0.69 7.20 -0.62
N VAL A 84 -0.45 6.53 -0.41
CA VAL A 84 -0.74 5.20 -0.99
C VAL A 84 -0.78 5.27 -2.52
N VAL A 85 -1.43 6.28 -3.11
CA VAL A 85 -1.45 6.48 -4.57
C VAL A 85 -0.03 6.60 -5.12
N ARG A 86 0.80 7.43 -4.48
CA ARG A 86 2.18 7.68 -4.93
C ARG A 86 3.00 6.39 -4.89
N LYS A 87 2.82 5.57 -3.86
CA LYS A 87 3.49 4.26 -3.74
C LYS A 87 3.07 3.29 -4.85
N PHE A 88 1.77 3.21 -5.15
CA PHE A 88 1.31 2.40 -6.28
C PHE A 88 1.85 2.87 -7.64
N LEU A 89 2.03 4.17 -7.84
CA LEU A 89 2.61 4.70 -9.07
C LEU A 89 4.13 4.45 -9.14
N ALA A 90 4.84 4.57 -8.02
CA ALA A 90 6.28 4.29 -7.95
C ALA A 90 6.58 2.80 -8.20
N GLY A 91 5.78 1.89 -7.63
CA GLY A 91 5.92 0.44 -7.82
C GLY A 91 5.58 -0.06 -9.23
N ARG A 92 4.89 0.73 -10.06
CA ARG A 92 4.61 0.41 -11.47
C ARG A 92 5.80 0.65 -12.41
N SER A 93 6.91 1.15 -11.90
CA SER A 93 8.07 1.55 -12.69
C SER A 93 9.26 0.60 -12.54
N VAL A 94 9.10 -0.69 -12.87
CA VAL A 94 10.07 -1.54 -13.59
C VAL A 94 9.29 -2.66 -14.29
N PRO A 95 9.26 -2.76 -15.63
CA PRO A 95 8.84 -3.98 -16.29
C PRO A 95 9.98 -5.00 -16.15
N ALA A 96 9.88 -5.89 -15.17
CA ALA A 96 10.71 -7.09 -15.15
C ALA A 96 10.16 -8.05 -16.21
N THR A 97 10.76 -8.00 -17.40
CA THR A 97 10.65 -9.03 -18.43
C THR A 97 10.84 -10.40 -17.80
N THR A 98 9.77 -11.21 -17.75
CA THR A 98 9.90 -12.66 -17.81
C THR A 98 8.76 -13.18 -18.67
N ALA A 99 9.00 -13.14 -19.98
CA ALA A 99 8.32 -14.01 -20.91
C ALA A 99 8.91 -15.42 -20.71
N THR A 100 8.25 -16.25 -19.91
CA THR A 100 8.39 -17.70 -20.04
C THR A 100 7.36 -18.16 -21.07
N LYS A 101 7.82 -18.19 -22.32
CA LYS A 101 7.16 -18.93 -23.41
C LYS A 101 7.45 -20.39 -23.12
N GLU A 102 6.53 -21.09 -22.45
CA GLU A 102 6.58 -22.55 -22.34
C GLU A 102 6.46 -23.12 -23.75
N VAL A 103 7.56 -23.73 -24.20
CA VAL A 103 7.62 -24.56 -25.39
C VAL A 103 7.06 -25.92 -24.97
N ALA A 104 5.76 -26.15 -25.22
CA ALA A 104 5.21 -27.50 -25.28
C ALA A 104 5.46 -28.03 -26.69
N ASP A 105 6.66 -28.57 -26.90
CA ASP A 105 7.04 -29.31 -28.11
C ASP A 105 6.32 -30.66 -28.14
N GLY A 106 5.97 -31.08 -29.35
CA GLY A 106 5.13 -32.23 -29.64
C GLY A 106 5.80 -33.57 -29.32
N ALA A 107 5.11 -34.36 -28.51
CA ALA A 107 5.37 -35.80 -28.35
C ALA A 107 4.04 -36.55 -28.13
N ALA A 108 3.18 -36.55 -29.16
CA ALA A 108 1.99 -37.42 -29.21
C ALA A 108 1.63 -37.81 -30.66
N ALA A 109 2.63 -37.89 -31.53
CA ALA A 109 2.48 -38.45 -32.87
C ALA A 109 3.33 -39.72 -32.97
N ALA A 110 2.67 -40.82 -33.37
CA ALA A 110 3.25 -42.05 -33.87
C ALA A 110 3.75 -43.10 -32.86
N GLU A 111 2.87 -43.59 -31.96
CA GLU A 111 2.91 -45.02 -31.63
C GLU A 111 2.29 -45.81 -32.78
N GLN A 112 3.16 -46.54 -33.44
CA GLN A 112 3.01 -47.09 -34.79
C GLN A 112 2.06 -48.30 -34.81
N ARG A 113 1.07 -48.16 -35.69
CA ARG A 113 0.07 -49.13 -36.13
C ARG A 113 0.67 -50.23 -37.03
N ILE A 114 1.78 -50.87 -36.64
CA ILE A 114 2.44 -51.91 -37.45
C ILE A 114 2.85 -53.09 -36.59
N THR A 115 1.88 -53.90 -36.17
CA THR A 115 2.06 -55.33 -35.88
C THR A 115 0.71 -56.02 -36.07
N ASP A 116 0.37 -56.36 -37.32
CA ASP A 116 -0.30 -57.64 -37.63
C ASP A 116 -0.29 -57.82 -39.16
N ARG A 117 0.59 -58.70 -39.64
CA ARG A 117 0.58 -59.24 -40.99
C ARG A 117 1.07 -60.68 -40.93
#